data_AF-A0A3B0TY19-F1
#
_entry.id   AF-A0A3B0TY19-F1
#
_cell.length_a   1.000
_cell.length_b   1.000
_cell.length_c   1.000
_cell.angle_alpha   90.00
_cell.angle_beta   90.00
_cell.angle_gamma   90.00
#
_symmetry.space_group_name_H-M   'P 1'
#
loop_
_entity.id
_entity.type
_entity.pdbx_description
1 polymer ?
#
loop_
_entity_poly.entity_id
_entity_poly.type
_entity_poly.pdbx_seq_one_letter_code
_entity_poly.pdbx_strand_id
1 'polypeptide(L)'
;MKKLKLLLPIIILFLTFSACKYDFILPEEIPVIDPDNPTAEIFGFAEYVLPIFNNNDNCTSCHKTGGQLPDLTTEKAYSSLNSARYINLSSPELSKIYTHPLPGTSTHKHKKYTAQEAAIILAWIKQGAKNN
;
A
#
# COMPACT_ATOMS: atom_id res chain seq x y z
N MET A 1 -6.53 -62.61 10.04
CA MET A 1 -7.28 -61.62 9.22
C MET A 1 -7.89 -60.45 10.02
N LYS A 2 -8.26 -60.59 11.31
CA LYS A 2 -8.82 -59.47 12.11
C LYS A 2 -7.86 -58.30 12.33
N LYS A 3 -6.55 -58.54 12.53
CA LYS A 3 -5.55 -57.48 12.72
C LYS A 3 -5.30 -56.64 11.45
N LEU A 4 -5.49 -57.24 10.27
CA LEU A 4 -5.37 -56.54 8.98
C LEU A 4 -6.54 -55.58 8.74
N LYS A 5 -7.76 -55.95 9.18
CA LYS A 5 -8.95 -55.07 9.12
C LYS A 5 -8.85 -53.87 10.07
N LEU A 6 -8.08 -53.97 11.14
CA LEU A 6 -7.84 -52.88 12.09
C LEU A 6 -6.73 -51.92 11.61
N LEU A 7 -5.74 -52.43 10.86
CA LEU A 7 -4.63 -51.63 10.33
C LEU A 7 -5.02 -50.79 9.11
N LEU A 8 -5.94 -51.27 8.28
CA LEU A 8 -6.39 -50.58 7.07
C LEU A 8 -6.98 -49.16 7.31
N PRO A 9 -7.90 -48.94 8.27
CA PRO A 9 -8.43 -47.59 8.53
C PRO A 9 -7.38 -46.64 9.14
N ILE A 10 -6.40 -47.16 9.88
CA ILE A 10 -5.31 -46.37 10.46
C ILE A 10 -4.39 -45.83 9.35
N ILE A 11 -4.07 -46.67 8.36
CA ILE A 11 -3.24 -46.27 7.21
C ILE A 11 -3.97 -45.21 6.36
N ILE A 12 -5.28 -45.37 6.14
CA ILE A 12 -6.10 -44.41 5.40
C ILE A 12 -6.17 -43.07 6.14
N LEU A 13 -6.26 -43.09 7.48
CA LEU A 13 -6.27 -41.87 8.30
C LEU A 13 -4.94 -41.10 8.25
N PHE A 14 -3.80 -41.80 8.12
CA PHE A 14 -2.49 -41.13 7.98
C PHE A 14 -2.28 -40.50 6.60
N LEU A 15 -2.93 -41.01 5.55
CA LEU A 15 -2.79 -40.51 4.18
C LEU A 15 -3.51 -39.17 3.92
N THR A 16 -4.50 -38.79 4.74
CA THR A 16 -5.29 -37.57 4.52
C THR A 16 -4.65 -36.30 5.10
N PHE A 17 -3.64 -36.40 5.96
CA PHE A 17 -2.98 -35.23 6.58
C PHE A 17 -1.88 -34.59 5.73
N SER A 18 -1.52 -35.15 4.57
CA SER A 18 -0.43 -34.64 3.71
C SER A 18 -0.90 -33.69 2.59
N ALA A 19 -2.18 -33.29 2.57
CA ALA A 19 -2.75 -32.50 1.46
C ALA A 19 -2.60 -30.97 1.60
N CYS A 20 -2.12 -30.46 2.73
CA CYS A 20 -1.84 -29.04 2.88
C CYS A 20 -0.54 -28.69 2.13
N LYS A 21 -0.67 -28.23 0.89
CA LYS A 21 0.42 -27.54 0.20
C LYS A 21 0.36 -26.06 0.58
N TYR A 22 1.47 -25.53 1.06
CA TYR A 22 1.64 -24.09 1.17
C TYR A 22 1.84 -23.54 -0.24
N ASP A 23 0.93 -22.70 -0.70
CA ASP A 23 1.18 -21.86 -1.87
C ASP A 23 2.24 -20.83 -1.46
N PHE A 24 3.44 -21.02 -1.99
CA PHE A 24 4.50 -20.04 -1.87
C PHE A 24 4.18 -18.91 -2.84
N ILE A 25 3.53 -17.86 -2.35
CA ILE A 25 3.37 -16.61 -3.11
C ILE A 25 4.77 -16.01 -3.24
N LEU A 26 5.33 -16.03 -4.46
CA LEU A 26 6.56 -15.28 -4.74
C LEU A 26 6.28 -13.82 -4.36
N PRO A 27 7.14 -13.17 -3.56
CA PRO A 27 7.06 -11.73 -3.36
C PRO A 27 7.08 -11.07 -4.73
N GLU A 28 6.04 -10.31 -5.05
CA GLU A 28 6.01 -9.48 -6.25
C GLU A 28 7.27 -8.62 -6.24
N GLU A 29 8.08 -8.69 -7.31
CA GLU A 29 9.22 -7.79 -7.45
C GLU A 29 8.67 -6.38 -7.49
N ILE A 30 8.95 -5.59 -6.44
CA ILE A 30 8.57 -4.19 -6.40
C ILE A 30 9.27 -3.51 -7.56
N PRO A 31 8.54 -3.00 -8.58
CA PRO A 31 9.17 -2.28 -9.67
C PRO A 31 9.92 -1.09 -9.08
N VAL A 32 11.17 -0.90 -9.52
CA VAL A 32 11.92 0.31 -9.19
C VAL A 32 11.22 1.46 -9.91
N ILE A 33 10.37 2.17 -9.17
CA ILE A 33 9.72 3.38 -9.67
C ILE A 33 10.80 4.45 -9.76
N ASP A 34 11.31 4.67 -10.97
CA ASP A 34 12.14 5.82 -11.30
C ASP A 34 11.21 6.97 -11.70
N PRO A 35 10.96 7.94 -10.80
CA PRO A 35 10.04 9.03 -11.09
C PRO A 35 10.61 10.05 -12.09
N ASP A 36 11.88 9.94 -12.48
CA ASP A 36 12.54 10.81 -13.46
C ASP A 36 12.68 10.14 -14.84
N ASN A 37 12.22 8.90 -14.99
CA ASN A 37 12.23 8.17 -16.25
C ASN A 37 11.08 8.67 -17.18
N PRO A 38 11.38 9.14 -18.40
CA PRO A 38 10.38 9.66 -19.34
C PRO A 38 9.42 8.59 -19.89
N THR A 39 9.73 7.30 -19.75
CA THR A 39 8.84 6.18 -20.08
C THR A 39 8.26 5.53 -18.82
N ALA A 40 8.34 6.20 -17.67
CA ALA A 40 7.78 5.71 -16.43
C ALA A 40 6.26 5.51 -16.55
N GLU A 41 5.78 4.53 -15.80
CA GLU A 41 4.36 4.32 -15.55
C GLU A 41 3.70 5.62 -15.06
N ILE A 42 2.47 5.87 -15.53
CA ILE A 42 1.70 7.05 -15.13
C ILE A 42 0.94 6.72 -13.85
N PHE A 43 1.33 7.35 -12.75
CA PHE A 43 0.70 7.16 -11.45
C PHE A 43 -0.46 8.14 -11.31
N GLY A 44 -1.69 7.67 -11.58
CA GLY A 44 -2.91 8.44 -11.35
C GLY A 44 -3.38 8.45 -9.89
N PHE A 45 -4.10 9.49 -9.48
CA PHE A 45 -4.54 9.61 -8.09
C PHE A 45 -5.48 8.48 -7.66
N ALA A 46 -6.52 8.20 -8.45
CA ALA A 46 -7.56 7.25 -8.06
C ALA A 46 -7.06 5.80 -8.01
N GLU A 47 -6.17 5.42 -8.95
CA GLU A 47 -5.69 4.05 -9.10
C GLU A 47 -4.50 3.74 -8.18
N TYR A 48 -3.56 4.67 -8.01
CA TYR A 48 -2.30 4.39 -7.31
C TYR A 48 -2.19 5.08 -5.95
N VAL A 49 -2.68 6.32 -5.83
CA VAL A 49 -2.47 7.12 -4.61
C VAL A 49 -3.57 6.89 -3.59
N LEU A 50 -4.83 6.90 -4.03
CA LEU A 50 -5.98 6.77 -3.15
C LEU A 50 -6.00 5.44 -2.38
N PRO A 51 -5.65 4.28 -3.00
CA PRO A 51 -5.61 3.02 -2.26
C PRO A 51 -4.54 2.99 -1.16
N ILE A 52 -3.45 3.76 -1.27
CA ILE A 52 -2.43 3.89 -0.21
C ILE A 52 -3.06 4.42 1.08
N PHE A 53 -4.06 5.31 0.97
CA PHE A 53 -4.72 5.92 2.12
C PHE A 53 -5.84 5.05 2.68
N ASN A 54 -6.58 4.36 1.80
CA ASN A 54 -7.87 3.76 2.12
C ASN A 54 -7.81 2.25 2.32
N ASN A 55 -6.85 1.55 1.71
CA ASN A 55 -6.74 0.10 1.87
C ASN A 55 -6.41 -0.22 3.34
N ASN A 56 -7.22 -1.08 3.96
CA ASN A 56 -7.09 -1.46 5.37
C ASN A 56 -7.06 -0.27 6.35
N ASP A 57 -7.75 0.83 6.00
CA ASP A 57 -7.79 2.08 6.77
C ASP A 57 -6.42 2.65 7.12
N ASN A 58 -5.43 2.49 6.22
CA ASN A 58 -4.02 2.76 6.54
C ASN A 58 -3.78 4.21 6.98
N CYS A 59 -4.50 5.16 6.41
CA CYS A 59 -4.43 6.58 6.80
C CYS A 59 -5.77 7.12 7.31
N THR A 60 -6.89 6.63 6.75
CA THR A 60 -8.26 7.08 7.06
C THR A 60 -8.69 6.77 8.49
N SER A 61 -8.00 5.90 9.23
CA SER A 61 -8.28 5.66 10.65
C SER A 61 -8.26 6.97 11.46
N CYS A 62 -7.31 7.86 11.11
CA CYS A 62 -7.11 9.17 11.74
C CYS A 62 -7.45 10.33 10.79
N HIS A 63 -7.12 10.19 9.50
CA HIS A 63 -7.31 11.21 8.48
C HIS A 63 -8.65 11.06 7.77
N LYS A 64 -9.72 11.41 8.48
CA LYS A 64 -11.10 11.34 7.99
C LYS A 64 -11.89 12.60 8.30
N THR A 65 -13.11 12.71 7.79
CA THR A 65 -14.02 13.81 8.11
C THR A 65 -14.19 13.96 9.63
N GLY A 66 -13.90 15.16 10.14
CA GLY A 66 -13.93 15.47 11.58
C GLY A 66 -12.74 14.94 12.38
N GLY A 67 -11.77 14.29 11.73
CA GLY A 67 -10.53 13.81 12.32
C GLY A 67 -9.33 14.73 12.05
N GLN A 68 -8.14 14.12 11.95
CA GLN A 68 -6.90 14.83 11.66
C GLN A 68 -6.88 15.30 10.20
N LEU A 69 -6.48 16.55 9.95
CA LEU A 69 -6.30 17.06 8.60
C LEU A 69 -4.96 16.58 7.98
N PRO A 70 -4.90 16.32 6.66
CA PRO A 70 -5.99 16.42 5.67
C PRO A 70 -7.01 15.28 5.81
N ASP A 71 -8.21 15.49 5.28
CA ASP A 71 -9.22 14.43 5.14
C ASP A 71 -8.86 13.56 3.94
N LEU A 72 -8.51 12.29 4.20
CA LEU A 72 -8.04 11.35 3.19
C LEU A 72 -9.12 10.33 2.79
N THR A 73 -10.38 10.53 3.15
CA THR A 73 -11.46 9.66 2.65
C THR A 73 -11.61 9.78 1.14
N THR A 74 -12.08 8.71 0.50
CA THR A 74 -12.27 8.56 -0.96
C THR A 74 -12.80 9.83 -1.64
N GLU A 75 -13.83 10.45 -1.08
CA GLU A 75 -14.54 11.57 -1.69
C GLU A 75 -13.81 12.92 -1.53
N LYS A 76 -12.89 13.03 -0.57
CA LYS A 76 -12.28 14.30 -0.14
C LYS A 76 -10.77 14.34 -0.26
N ALA A 77 -10.12 13.19 -0.43
CA ALA A 77 -8.67 13.07 -0.40
C ALA A 77 -7.99 14.00 -1.43
N TYR A 78 -8.43 13.97 -2.69
CA TYR A 78 -7.81 14.80 -3.72
C TYR A 78 -7.98 16.30 -3.43
N SER A 79 -9.21 16.75 -3.16
CA SER A 79 -9.48 18.17 -2.90
C SER A 79 -8.82 18.67 -1.62
N SER A 80 -8.67 17.81 -0.61
CA SER A 80 -7.96 18.13 0.63
C SER A 80 -6.45 18.23 0.45
N LEU A 81 -5.88 17.45 -0.48
CA LEU A 81 -4.45 17.40 -0.76
C LEU A 81 -3.99 18.41 -1.82
N ASN A 82 -4.84 18.74 -2.79
CA ASN A 82 -4.51 19.58 -3.94
C ASN A 82 -4.39 21.07 -3.55
N SER A 83 -3.39 21.37 -2.74
CA SER A 83 -3.02 22.70 -2.30
C SER A 83 -1.53 22.78 -2.02
N ALA A 84 -0.97 23.98 -2.08
CA ALA A 84 0.43 24.26 -1.76
C ALA A 84 0.81 23.88 -0.31
N ARG A 85 -0.17 23.62 0.57
CA ARG A 85 0.07 23.16 1.94
C ARG A 85 0.64 21.74 1.98
N TYR A 86 0.25 20.89 1.04
CA TYR A 86 0.58 19.47 1.03
C TYR A 86 1.42 19.06 -0.16
N ILE A 87 1.22 19.70 -1.31
CA ILE A 87 1.88 19.38 -2.57
C ILE A 87 2.67 20.59 -3.05
N ASN A 88 3.96 20.39 -3.31
CA ASN A 88 4.85 21.35 -3.94
C ASN A 88 5.28 20.80 -5.31
N LEU A 89 4.67 21.30 -6.39
CA LEU A 89 5.00 20.85 -7.74
C LEU A 89 6.37 21.35 -8.22
N SER A 90 6.87 22.46 -7.67
CA SER A 90 8.20 22.99 -8.03
C SER A 90 9.34 22.24 -7.34
N SER A 91 9.07 21.63 -6.18
CA SER A 91 10.03 20.80 -5.43
C SER A 91 9.28 19.61 -4.80
N PRO A 92 8.94 18.58 -5.60
CA PRO A 92 8.14 17.43 -5.17
C PRO A 92 8.63 16.75 -3.88
N GLU A 93 9.94 16.60 -3.74
CA GLU A 93 10.63 16.05 -2.56
C GLU A 93 10.41 16.84 -1.26
N LEU A 94 9.96 18.10 -1.36
CA LEU A 94 9.60 18.94 -0.20
C LEU A 94 8.10 18.89 0.12
N SER A 95 7.31 18.16 -0.67
CA SER A 95 5.87 18.04 -0.43
C SER A 95 5.59 17.41 0.93
N LYS A 96 4.68 18.00 1.70
CA LYS A 96 4.36 17.51 3.05
C LYS A 96 3.68 16.15 3.03
N ILE A 97 2.82 15.89 2.03
CA ILE A 97 2.19 14.57 1.89
C ILE A 97 3.22 13.47 1.64
N TYR A 98 4.32 13.79 0.95
CA TYR A 98 5.44 12.88 0.73
C TYR A 98 6.31 12.72 1.99
N THR A 99 6.80 13.84 2.55
CA THR A 99 7.85 13.82 3.60
C THR A 99 7.35 13.41 4.98
N HIS A 100 6.11 13.77 5.34
CA HIS A 100 5.65 13.67 6.73
C HIS A 100 5.50 12.22 7.24
N PRO A 101 4.97 11.27 6.44
CA PRO A 101 4.84 9.87 6.84
C PRO A 101 5.92 8.95 6.24
N LEU A 102 7.07 9.48 5.81
CA LEU A 102 8.15 8.67 5.24
C LEU A 102 8.63 7.54 6.18
N PRO A 103 9.17 6.43 5.63
CA PRO A 103 9.89 5.44 6.41
C PRO A 103 10.97 6.11 7.29
N GLY A 104 11.09 5.69 8.55
CA GLY A 104 12.14 6.18 9.45
C GLY A 104 11.94 7.58 10.07
N THR A 105 10.94 8.37 9.65
CA THR A 105 10.67 9.68 10.28
C THR A 105 10.22 9.54 11.75
N SER A 106 10.59 10.51 12.60
CA SER A 106 10.07 10.61 13.98
C SER A 106 8.81 11.47 14.08
N THR A 107 8.47 12.22 13.03
CA THR A 107 7.35 13.19 13.05
C THR A 107 5.99 12.52 12.99
N HIS A 108 5.88 11.37 12.33
CA HIS A 108 4.65 10.60 12.22
C HIS A 108 4.85 9.22 12.84
N LYS A 109 4.18 8.94 13.96
CA LYS A 109 4.52 7.80 14.83
C LYS A 109 3.72 6.52 14.55
N HIS A 110 2.54 6.67 13.95
CA HIS A 110 1.62 5.54 13.76
C HIS A 110 1.87 4.87 12.42
N LYS A 111 1.03 5.16 11.43
CA LYS A 111 1.10 4.58 10.10
C LYS A 111 2.07 5.35 9.23
N LYS A 112 2.96 4.66 8.53
CA LYS A 112 3.97 5.26 7.64
C LYS A 112 3.86 4.60 6.29
N TYR A 113 4.35 5.28 5.27
CA TYR A 113 4.56 4.63 3.99
C TYR A 113 5.60 3.53 4.12
N THR A 114 5.40 2.47 3.35
CA THR A 114 6.48 1.62 2.86
C THR A 114 7.36 2.41 1.88
N ALA A 115 8.53 1.88 1.55
CA ALA A 115 9.39 2.50 0.55
C ALA A 115 8.69 2.62 -0.83
N GLN A 116 7.90 1.61 -1.20
CA GLN A 116 7.16 1.59 -2.46
C GLN A 116 6.05 2.64 -2.49
N GLU A 117 5.23 2.73 -1.45
CA GLU A 117 4.18 3.75 -1.35
C GLU A 117 4.77 5.17 -1.42
N ALA A 118 5.89 5.41 -0.73
CA ALA A 118 6.58 6.70 -0.80
C ALA A 118 7.07 7.03 -2.22
N ALA A 119 7.57 6.04 -2.95
CA ALA A 119 7.99 6.20 -4.34
C ALA A 119 6.81 6.51 -5.27
N ILE A 120 5.66 5.83 -5.11
CA ILE A 120 4.42 6.12 -5.85
C ILE A 120 3.97 7.56 -5.61
N ILE A 121 3.92 8.00 -4.34
CA ILE A 121 3.51 9.37 -4.00
C ILE A 121 4.44 10.40 -4.64
N LEU A 122 5.76 10.18 -4.57
CA LEU A 122 6.72 11.10 -5.18
C LEU A 122 6.58 11.15 -6.70
N ALA A 123 6.43 9.99 -7.35
CA ALA A 123 6.23 9.89 -8.80
C ALA A 123 4.97 10.62 -9.25
N TRP A 124 3.84 10.39 -8.57
CA TRP A 124 2.58 11.09 -8.85
C TRP A 124 2.74 12.62 -8.75
N ILE A 125 3.43 13.12 -7.72
CA ILE A 125 3.67 14.57 -7.57
C ILE A 125 4.56 15.10 -8.69
N LYS A 126 5.66 14.40 -9.02
CA LYS A 126 6.55 14.75 -10.15
C LYS A 126 5.82 14.77 -11.50
N GLN A 127 4.81 13.91 -11.66
CA GLN A 127 3.94 13.86 -12.85
C GLN A 127 2.81 14.91 -12.83
N GLY A 128 2.80 15.82 -11.86
CA GLY A 128 1.88 16.95 -11.78
C GLY A 128 0.67 16.73 -10.87
N ALA A 129 0.69 15.70 -10.01
CA ALA A 129 -0.36 15.40 -9.04
C ALA A 129 -1.78 15.37 -9.64
N LYS A 130 -1.94 14.71 -10.79
CA LYS A 130 -3.19 14.70 -11.56
C LYS A 130 -4.26 13.82 -10.90
N ASN A 131 -5.52 14.23 -11.07
CA ASN A 131 -6.70 13.44 -10.73
C ASN A 131 -7.28 12.84 -12.01
N ASN A 132 -6.69 11.73 -12.46
CA ASN A 132 -7.01 11.04 -13.71
C ASN A 132 -7.44 9.59 -13.45
#